data_AF-A0A4S8L3U8-F1
#
_entry.id   AF-A0A4S8L3U8-F1
#
_cell.length_a   1.000
_cell.length_b   1.000
_cell.length_c   1.000
_cell.angle_alpha   90.00
_cell.angle_beta   90.00
_cell.angle_gamma   90.00
#
_symmetry.space_group_name_H-M   'P 1'
#
loop_
_entity.id
_entity.type
_entity.pdbx_description
1 polymer ?
#
loop_
_entity_poly.entity_id
_entity_poly.type
_entity_poly.pdbx_seq_one_letter_code
_entity_poly.pdbx_strand_id
1 'polypeptide(L)'
;LPPQVLYVERILDYNFTRKLLLVEALTHPTYQQNLGTVSYERLEFLGDSILDIICTDYLYRAEGKNYSPGHMHMRKSAMVNAHMLAFLCLRASTDISAQIPRPD
;
A
#
# COMPACT_ATOMS: atom_id res chain seq x y z
N LEU A 1 16.31 5.57 11.37
CA LEU A 1 15.25 4.93 10.55
C LEU A 1 15.92 4.27 9.35
N PRO A 2 15.40 3.15 8.83
CA PRO A 2 15.95 2.49 7.65
C PRO A 2 15.96 3.44 6.42
N PRO A 3 16.98 3.40 5.55
CA PRO A 3 17.04 4.26 4.36
C PRO A 3 15.85 4.07 3.41
N GLN A 4 15.22 2.89 3.44
CA GLN A 4 14.02 2.55 2.66
C GLN A 4 12.86 3.52 2.90
N VAL A 5 12.75 4.08 4.11
CA VAL A 5 11.73 5.08 4.45
C VAL A 5 11.81 6.29 3.51
N LEU A 6 13.02 6.79 3.23
CA LEU A 6 13.22 7.95 2.35
C LEU A 6 12.86 7.64 0.89
N TYR A 7 13.12 6.42 0.44
CA TYR A 7 12.78 6.01 -0.93
C TYR A 7 11.27 5.96 -1.13
N VAL A 8 10.53 5.43 -0.15
CA VAL A 8 9.07 5.38 -0.20
C VAL A 8 8.45 6.78 -0.08
N GLU A 9 8.97 7.65 0.78
CA GLU A 9 8.51 9.05 0.86
C GLU A 9 8.65 9.79 -0.47
N ARG A 10 9.71 9.49 -1.25
CA ARG A 10 9.91 10.04 -2.60
C ARG A 10 8.95 9.45 -3.64
N ILE A 11 8.74 8.13 -3.62
CA ILE A 11 7.78 7.46 -4.51
C ILE A 11 6.38 8.06 -4.32
N LEU A 12 6.00 8.30 -3.07
CA LEU A 12 4.67 8.79 -2.71
C LEU A 12 4.52 10.32 -2.81
N ASP A 13 5.61 11.05 -3.05
CA ASP A 13 5.68 12.51 -2.90
C ASP A 13 5.04 13.01 -1.59
N TYR A 14 5.33 12.29 -0.50
CA TYR A 14 4.70 12.50 0.80
C TYR A 14 5.70 12.29 1.93
N ASN A 15 5.83 13.31 2.80
CA ASN A 15 6.64 13.24 4.01
C ASN A 15 5.77 12.84 5.20
N PHE A 16 6.06 11.69 5.81
CA PHE A 16 5.32 11.21 6.97
C PHE A 16 5.71 12.00 8.22
N THR A 17 4.74 12.63 8.87
CA THR A 17 4.92 13.27 10.18
C THR A 17 5.40 12.26 11.24
N ARG A 18 4.89 11.03 11.18
CA ARG A 18 5.29 9.91 12.06
C ARG A 18 5.90 8.78 11.25
N LYS A 19 7.20 8.86 10.95
CA LYS A 19 7.93 7.88 10.12
C LYS A 19 7.89 6.44 10.65
N LEU A 20 7.63 6.23 11.93
CA LEU A 20 7.46 4.89 12.50
C LEU A 20 6.24 4.15 11.92
N LEU A 21 5.18 4.86 11.51
CA LEU A 21 4.04 4.24 10.82
C LEU A 21 4.46 3.66 9.47
N LEU A 22 5.35 4.35 8.75
CA LEU A 22 5.89 3.85 7.50
C LEU A 22 6.82 2.65 7.74
N VAL A 23 7.59 2.64 8.83
CA VAL A 23 8.39 1.46 9.21
C VAL A 23 7.48 0.26 9.50
N GLU A 24 6.41 0.43 10.27
CA GLU A 24 5.41 -0.61 10.54
C GLU A 24 4.78 -1.12 9.23
N ALA A 25 4.34 -0.21 8.35
CA ALA A 25 3.75 -0.55 7.05
C ALA A 25 4.70 -1.31 6.11
N LEU A 26 6.02 -1.18 6.29
CA LEU A 26 7.04 -1.87 5.50
C LEU A 26 7.61 -3.11 6.21
N THR A 27 7.09 -3.48 7.38
CA THR A 27 7.60 -4.60 8.18
C THR A 27 6.71 -5.84 8.01
N HIS A 28 7.24 -6.86 7.33
CA HIS A 28 6.55 -8.14 7.16
C HIS A 28 6.53 -8.95 8.48
N PRO A 29 5.46 -9.73 8.76
CA PRO A 29 5.32 -10.50 10.02
C PRO A 29 6.50 -11.44 10.31
N THR A 30 7.16 -11.99 9.29
CA THR A 30 8.34 -12.85 9.48
C THR A 30 9.52 -12.15 10.14
N TYR A 31 9.58 -10.81 10.09
CA TYR A 31 10.63 -10.02 10.72
C TYR A 31 10.39 -9.77 12.22
N GLN A 32 9.19 -10.06 12.73
CA GLN A 32 8.83 -9.81 14.13
C GLN A 32 9.60 -10.65 15.14
N GLN A 33 10.21 -11.76 14.72
CA GLN A 33 10.85 -12.73 15.62
C GLN A 33 12.02 -12.16 16.43
N ASN A 34 12.57 -10.99 16.08
CA ASN A 34 13.80 -10.49 16.68
C ASN A 34 13.68 -9.17 17.48
N LEU A 35 12.61 -8.37 17.32
CA LEU A 35 12.71 -6.93 17.70
C LEU A 35 11.45 -6.27 18.29
N GLY A 36 10.38 -7.01 18.63
CA GLY A 36 9.16 -6.40 19.19
C GLY A 36 8.51 -5.35 18.27
N THR A 37 8.79 -5.44 16.97
CA THR A 37 8.34 -4.51 15.94
C THR A 37 6.95 -4.92 15.48
N VAL A 38 6.01 -3.98 15.38
CA VAL A 38 4.66 -4.25 14.88
C VAL A 38 4.74 -4.46 13.36
N SER A 39 4.04 -5.47 12.85
CA SER A 39 3.94 -5.76 11.41
C SER A 39 2.91 -4.86 10.75
N TYR A 40 2.90 -4.83 9.42
CA TYR A 40 1.91 -4.07 8.67
C TYR A 40 0.47 -4.56 8.85
N GLU A 41 0.21 -5.76 9.38
CA GLU A 41 -1.09 -6.44 9.31
C GLU A 41 -2.27 -5.60 9.85
N ARG A 42 -2.04 -4.82 10.92
CA ARG A 42 -3.08 -3.92 11.46
C ARG A 42 -3.33 -2.72 10.55
N LEU A 43 -2.28 -2.19 9.92
CA LEU A 43 -2.39 -1.10 8.95
C LEU A 43 -3.00 -1.59 7.64
N GLU A 44 -2.72 -2.82 7.22
CA GLU A 44 -3.37 -3.48 6.08
C GLU A 44 -4.87 -3.63 6.33
N PHE A 45 -5.27 -4.17 7.47
CA PHE A 45 -6.69 -4.31 7.82
C PHE A 45 -7.43 -2.96 7.77
N LEU A 46 -6.83 -1.90 8.31
CA LEU A 46 -7.39 -0.56 8.25
C LEU A 46 -7.40 0.00 6.82
N GLY A 47 -6.30 -0.17 6.10
CA GLY A 47 -6.10 0.32 4.74
C GLY A 47 -7.07 -0.29 3.74
N ASP A 48 -7.37 -1.58 3.86
CA ASP A 48 -8.33 -2.28 3.00
C ASP A 48 -9.72 -1.66 3.11
N SER A 49 -10.19 -1.42 4.34
CA SER A 49 -11.48 -0.75 4.58
C SER A 49 -11.51 0.68 4.03
N ILE A 50 -10.41 1.43 4.15
CA ILE A 50 -10.32 2.80 3.62
C ILE A 50 -10.37 2.80 2.10
N LEU A 51 -9.61 1.92 1.44
CA LEU A 51 -9.62 1.80 -0.02
C LEU A 51 -11.00 1.40 -0.54
N ASP A 52 -11.66 0.47 0.13
CA ASP A 52 -13.02 0.05 -0.19
C ASP A 52 -14.02 1.21 -0.14
N ILE A 53 -13.95 2.05 0.90
CA ILE A 53 -14.83 3.23 1.04
C ILE A 53 -14.56 4.24 -0.08
N ILE A 54 -13.28 4.57 -0.34
CA ILE A 54 -12.92 5.54 -1.39
C ILE A 54 -13.39 5.08 -2.77
N CYS A 55 -13.13 3.82 -3.12
CA CYS A 55 -13.54 3.27 -4.42
C CYS A 55 -15.07 3.15 -4.53
N THR A 56 -15.75 2.76 -3.45
CA THR A 56 -17.22 2.68 -3.43
C THR A 56 -17.87 4.05 -3.58
N ASP A 57 -17.38 5.07 -2.88
CA ASP A 57 -17.88 6.45 -3.01
C ASP A 57 -17.66 6.99 -4.42
N TYR A 58 -16.48 6.76 -5.00
CA TYR A 58 -16.18 7.15 -6.38
C TYR A 58 -17.13 6.49 -7.41
N LEU A 59 -17.40 5.19 -7.26
CA LEU A 59 -18.32 4.47 -8.15
C LEU A 59 -19.78 4.92 -7.97
N TYR A 60 -20.19 5.19 -6.73
CA TYR A 60 -21.54 5.63 -6.42
C TYR A 60 -21.84 7.03 -6.97
N ARG A 61 -20.85 7.93 -6.92
CA ARG A 61 -20.95 9.32 -7.40
C ARG A 61 -20.57 9.51 -8.87
N ALA A 62 -20.30 8.43 -9.60
CA ALA A 62 -19.85 8.52 -10.98
C ALA A 62 -20.89 9.20 -11.89
N GLU A 63 -20.63 10.45 -12.26
CA GLU A 63 -21.58 11.26 -13.03
C GLU A 63 -21.93 10.63 -14.39
N GLY A 64 -23.22 10.63 -14.72
CA GLY A 64 -23.74 10.03 -15.95
C GLY A 64 -23.66 8.50 -16.00
N LYS A 65 -23.25 7.83 -14.92
CA LYS A 65 -23.19 6.37 -14.82
C LYS A 65 -24.20 5.88 -13.79
N ASN A 66 -25.37 5.45 -14.27
CA ASN A 66 -26.39 4.80 -13.44
C ASN A 66 -26.04 3.30 -13.24
N TYR A 67 -24.94 3.02 -12.54
CA TYR A 67 -24.52 1.65 -12.30
C TYR A 67 -25.53 0.91 -11.42
N SER A 68 -25.94 -0.28 -11.85
CA SER A 68 -26.70 -1.18 -10.98
C SER A 68 -25.83 -1.66 -9.80
N PRO A 69 -26.43 -2.10 -8.68
CA PRO A 69 -25.68 -2.64 -7.54
C PRO A 69 -24.67 -3.73 -7.93
N GLY A 70 -25.05 -4.64 -8.83
CA GLY A 70 -24.15 -5.68 -9.33
C GLY A 70 -22.96 -5.13 -10.12
N HIS A 71 -23.17 -4.10 -10.95
CA HIS A 71 -22.07 -3.46 -11.68
C HIS A 71 -21.12 -2.70 -10.75
N MET A 72 -21.63 -2.03 -9.71
CA MET A 72 -20.80 -1.37 -8.71
C MET A 72 -19.91 -2.39 -7.99
N HIS A 73 -20.49 -3.52 -7.55
CA HIS A 73 -19.73 -4.57 -6.88
C HIS A 73 -18.65 -5.17 -7.78
N MET A 74 -18.98 -5.52 -9.03
CA MET A 74 -18.02 -6.06 -10.01
C MET A 74 -16.85 -5.10 -10.25
N ARG A 75 -17.15 -3.81 -10.44
CA ARG A 75 -16.12 -2.78 -10.68
C ARG A 75 -15.23 -2.58 -9.46
N LYS A 76 -15.82 -2.51 -8.27
CA LYS A 76 -15.07 -2.40 -7.01
C LYS A 76 -14.06 -3.55 -6.89
N SER A 77 -14.51 -4.80 -7.04
CA SER A 77 -13.66 -5.98 -6.93
C SER A 77 -12.56 -6.03 -8.01
N ALA A 78 -12.81 -5.47 -9.20
CA ALA A 78 -11.80 -5.37 -10.25
C ALA A 78 -10.74 -4.29 -9.97
N MET A 79 -11.12 -3.21 -9.29
CA MET A 79 -10.23 -2.08 -8.96
C MET A 79 -9.43 -2.30 -7.68
N VAL A 80 -10.04 -2.92 -6.66
CA VAL A 80 -9.42 -3.17 -5.36
C VAL A 80 -9.31 -4.67 -5.16
N ASN A 81 -8.13 -5.21 -5.47
CA ASN A 81 -7.74 -6.58 -5.18
C ASN A 81 -6.22 -6.69 -5.11
N ALA A 82 -5.73 -7.78 -4.53
CA ALA A 82 -4.31 -8.02 -4.32
C ALA A 82 -3.47 -7.89 -5.60
N HIS A 83 -3.96 -8.38 -6.75
CA HIS A 83 -3.23 -8.30 -8.02
C HIS A 83 -3.12 -6.85 -8.53
N MET A 84 -4.21 -6.09 -8.48
CA MET A 84 -4.21 -4.69 -8.90
C MET A 84 -3.32 -3.84 -7.99
N LEU A 85 -3.42 -4.02 -6.67
CA LEU A 85 -2.59 -3.30 -5.70
C LEU A 85 -1.10 -3.65 -5.87
N ALA A 86 -0.77 -4.94 -6.07
CA ALA A 86 0.60 -5.36 -6.38
C ALA A 86 1.12 -4.73 -7.68
N PHE A 87 0.30 -4.69 -8.73
CA PHE A 87 0.65 -4.02 -9.99
C PHE A 87 0.92 -2.53 -9.79
N LEU A 88 0.10 -1.83 -9.01
CA LEU A 88 0.31 -0.42 -8.68
C LEU A 88 1.61 -0.21 -7.88
N CYS A 89 1.91 -1.08 -6.90
CA CYS A 89 3.18 -1.04 -6.17
C CYS A 89 4.39 -1.22 -7.09
N LEU A 90 4.33 -2.15 -8.06
CA LEU A 90 5.41 -2.34 -9.04
C LEU A 90 5.60 -1.14 -9.96
N ARG A 91 4.51 -0.48 -10.34
CA ARG A 91 4.55 0.76 -11.12
C ARG A 91 5.09 1.94 -10.32
N ALA A 92 4.81 1.98 -9.03
CA ALA A 92 5.33 2.96 -8.08
C ALA A 92 6.68 2.49 -7.50
N SER A 93 7.63 2.15 -8.39
CA SER A 93 8.97 1.70 -8.01
C SER A 93 10.01 2.80 -8.21
N THR A 94 11.16 2.64 -7.55
CA THR A 94 12.35 3.45 -7.76
C THR A 94 13.54 2.53 -7.91
N ASP A 95 14.43 2.87 -8.85
CA ASP A 95 15.71 2.19 -8.98
C ASP A 95 16.70 2.74 -7.95
N ILE A 96 17.42 1.83 -7.30
CA ILE A 96 18.43 2.18 -6.31
C ILE A 96 19.70 1.42 -6.69
N SER A 97 20.77 2.16 -6.96
CA SER A 97 22.09 1.55 -7.12
C SER A 97 22.56 1.01 -5.77
N ALA A 98 22.42 -0.29 -5.55
CA ALA A 98 22.95 -0.99 -4.39
C ALA A 98 24.18 -1.81 -4.80
N GLN A 99 25.23 -1.77 -3.99
CA GLN A 99 26.35 -2.71 -4.11
C GLN A 99 25.95 -3.99 -3.38
N ILE A 100 26.03 -5.13 -4.06
CA ILE A 100 25.90 -6.43 -3.40
C ILE A 100 27.08 -6.54 -2.41
N PRO A 101 26.83 -6.81 -1.12
CA PRO A 101 27.91 -7.06 -0.17
C PRO A 101 28.80 -8.17 -0.71
N ARG A 102 30.12 -7.94 -0.75
CA ARG A 102 31.03 -9.01 -1.14
C ARG A 102 30.90 -10.14 -0.10
N PRO A 103 30.80 -11.40 -0.53
CA PRO A 103 30.86 -12.51 0.42
C PRO A 103 32.23 -12.45 1.10
N ASP A 104 32.22 -12.48 2.43
CA ASP A 104 33.41 -12.64 3.27
C ASP A 104 34.07 -14.01 3.03
#